data_AF-A0A218WUA7-F1
#
_entry.id   AF-A0A218WUA7-F1
#
_cell.length_a   1.000
_cell.length_b   1.000
_cell.length_c   1.000
_cell.angle_alpha   90.00
_cell.angle_beta   90.00
_cell.angle_gamma   90.00
#
_symmetry.space_group_name_H-M   'P 1'
#
loop_
_entity.id
_entity.type
_entity.pdbx_description
1 polymer ?
#
loop_
_entity_poly.entity_id
_entity_poly.type
_entity_poly.pdbx_seq_one_letter_code
_entity_poly.pdbx_strand_id
1 'polypeptide(L)'
;MGGTKNTTTRVGKASFGVSKCTRPARAGLKPDSPVNLDQGDPTMFEEYWRKNKESCDVVIGGSELMSYFSNPHIMCWYLLPELEDSIHRLHSLVGNVSTEGRHIIVGSGSTQLLQATLYALSANSPQPVSVVCAAPYYSVSHILRTLFII
;
A
#
# COMPACT_ATOMS: atom_id res chain seq x y z
N MET A 1 -25.98 25.98 49.60
CA MET A 1 -24.62 25.44 49.31
C MET A 1 -24.68 23.93 49.38
N GLY A 2 -24.89 23.26 48.25
CA GLY A 2 -24.88 21.79 48.16
C GLY A 2 -24.19 21.42 46.86
N GLY A 3 -22.92 21.04 46.94
CA GLY A 3 -22.08 20.71 45.80
C GLY A 3 -22.30 19.28 45.34
N THR A 4 -22.75 19.11 44.10
CA THR A 4 -22.81 17.82 43.40
C THR A 4 -21.39 17.42 42.97
N LYS A 5 -20.92 16.28 43.46
CA LYS A 5 -19.67 15.66 43.02
C LYS A 5 -19.95 14.83 41.76
N ASN A 6 -19.46 15.28 40.62
CA ASN A 6 -19.48 14.50 39.38
C ASN A 6 -18.29 13.54 39.38
N THR A 7 -18.58 12.25 39.60
CA THR A 7 -17.61 11.17 39.48
C THR A 7 -17.49 10.79 38.01
N THR A 8 -16.48 11.30 37.31
CA THR A 8 -16.14 10.88 35.96
C THR A 8 -15.36 9.56 36.03
N THR A 9 -16.04 8.45 35.75
CA THR A 9 -15.42 7.14 35.55
C THR A 9 -14.50 7.19 34.33
N ARG A 10 -13.18 7.00 34.55
CA ARG A 10 -12.22 6.80 33.45
C ARG A 10 -12.55 5.48 32.75
N VAL A 11 -13.09 5.58 31.54
CA VAL A 11 -13.17 4.44 30.62
C VAL A 11 -11.74 4.05 30.26
N GLY A 12 -11.36 2.81 30.59
CA GLY A 12 -10.04 2.28 30.32
C GLY A 12 -9.73 2.29 28.82
N LYS A 13 -8.48 2.61 28.46
CA LYS A 13 -7.96 2.46 27.09
C LYS A 13 -8.08 0.99 26.69
N ALA A 14 -9.06 0.68 25.84
CA ALA A 14 -9.06 -0.58 25.11
C ALA A 14 -7.95 -0.51 24.06
N SER A 15 -6.83 -1.17 24.33
CA SER A 15 -5.82 -1.46 23.32
C SER A 15 -6.42 -2.50 22.37
N PHE A 16 -6.84 -2.07 21.18
CA PHE A 16 -7.13 -2.98 20.09
C PHE A 16 -5.81 -3.65 19.69
N GLY A 17 -5.64 -4.90 20.11
CA GLY A 17 -4.56 -5.72 19.60
C GLY A 17 -4.76 -5.89 18.11
N VAL A 18 -3.88 -5.28 17.31
CA VAL A 18 -3.68 -5.73 15.93
C VAL A 18 -3.39 -7.22 16.05
N SER A 19 -4.27 -8.06 15.48
CA SER A 19 -3.94 -9.48 15.29
C SER A 19 -2.60 -9.48 14.59
N LYS A 20 -1.55 -9.89 15.31
CA LYS A 20 -0.29 -10.24 14.69
C LYS A 20 -0.69 -11.17 13.55
N CYS A 21 -0.25 -10.88 12.32
CA CYS A 21 -0.06 -11.95 11.34
C CYS A 21 1.03 -12.84 11.94
N THR A 22 0.61 -13.61 12.94
CA THR A 22 1.44 -14.57 13.62
C THR A 22 1.66 -15.58 12.53
N ARG A 23 2.94 -15.77 12.14
CA ARG A 23 3.32 -17.00 11.42
C ARG A 23 2.45 -18.11 11.98
N PRO A 24 1.72 -18.89 11.15
CA PRO A 24 1.13 -20.10 11.67
C PRO A 24 2.24 -20.77 12.46
N ALA A 25 1.97 -21.09 13.73
CA ALA A 25 2.91 -21.78 14.59
C ALA A 25 3.56 -22.85 13.72
N ARG A 26 4.89 -22.96 13.70
CA ARG A 26 5.60 -23.98 12.91
C ARG A 26 5.02 -25.34 13.30
N ALA A 27 3.90 -25.73 12.71
CA ALA A 27 3.46 -27.10 12.62
C ALA A 27 4.63 -27.75 11.93
N GLY A 28 5.23 -28.75 12.58
CA GLY A 28 6.45 -29.39 12.09
C GLY A 28 6.28 -29.68 10.61
N LEU A 29 6.99 -28.93 9.76
CA LEU A 29 6.97 -29.17 8.33
C LEU A 29 7.46 -30.59 8.15
N LYS A 30 6.68 -31.41 7.45
CA LYS A 30 7.14 -32.75 7.08
C LYS A 30 8.40 -32.58 6.22
N PRO A 31 9.41 -33.47 6.34
CA PRO A 31 10.62 -33.40 5.53
C PRO A 31 10.35 -33.26 4.02
N ASP A 32 9.24 -33.84 3.55
CA ASP A 32 8.83 -33.84 2.13
C ASP A 32 7.86 -32.71 1.75
N SER A 33 7.71 -31.68 2.59
CA SER A 33 6.83 -30.55 2.26
C SER A 33 7.43 -29.76 1.10
N PRO A 34 6.69 -29.52 0.00
CA PRO A 34 7.22 -28.77 -1.14
C PRO A 34 7.53 -27.34 -0.74
N VAL A 35 8.67 -26.82 -1.22
CA VAL A 35 9.01 -25.41 -1.08
C VAL A 35 8.23 -24.62 -2.12
N ASN A 36 7.34 -23.73 -1.66
CA ASN A 36 6.57 -22.87 -2.54
C ASN A 36 7.42 -21.64 -2.92
N LEU A 37 7.84 -21.58 -4.19
CA LEU A 37 8.54 -20.44 -4.80
C LEU A 37 7.76 -19.87 -6.00
N ASP A 38 6.48 -20.23 -6.13
CA ASP A 38 5.61 -19.76 -7.22
C ASP A 38 5.26 -18.27 -7.07
N GLN A 39 5.04 -17.85 -5.81
CA GLN A 39 4.70 -16.47 -5.48
C GLN A 39 5.96 -15.69 -5.11
N GLY A 40 6.11 -14.51 -5.70
CA GLY A 40 7.12 -13.52 -5.30
C GLY A 40 6.77 -12.80 -3.99
N ASP A 41 6.29 -13.52 -2.97
CA ASP A 41 5.94 -12.96 -1.66
C ASP A 41 7.21 -12.53 -0.91
N PRO A 42 7.43 -11.22 -0.66
CA PRO A 42 8.72 -10.68 -0.24
C PRO A 42 9.01 -10.84 1.26
N THR A 43 8.64 -11.98 1.86
CA THR A 43 8.86 -12.29 3.29
C THR A 43 10.32 -12.30 3.71
N MET A 44 11.25 -12.37 2.75
CA MET A 44 12.69 -12.26 3.00
C MET A 44 13.11 -10.98 3.73
N PHE A 45 12.34 -9.89 3.65
CA PHE A 45 12.65 -8.62 4.32
C PHE A 45 12.10 -8.53 5.76
N GLU A 46 11.35 -9.53 6.25
CA GLU A 46 10.74 -9.50 7.59
C GLU A 46 11.78 -9.28 8.69
N GLU A 47 12.94 -9.92 8.60
CA GLU A 47 13.99 -9.81 9.61
C GLU A 47 14.57 -8.39 9.68
N TYR A 48 14.71 -7.71 8.54
CA TYR A 48 15.18 -6.33 8.48
C TYR A 48 14.22 -5.41 9.23
N TRP A 49 12.92 -5.48 8.94
CA TRP A 49 11.91 -4.64 9.60
C TRP A 49 11.80 -4.92 11.09
N ARG A 50 11.91 -6.20 11.50
CA ARG A 50 11.91 -6.57 12.92
C ARG A 50 13.08 -5.95 13.69
N LYS A 51 14.27 -5.86 13.07
CA LYS A 51 15.46 -5.22 13.68
C LYS A 51 15.31 -3.71 13.79
N ASN A 52 14.54 -3.07 12.91
CA ASN A 52 14.36 -1.62 12.84
C ASN A 52 13.02 -1.15 13.44
N LYS A 53 12.40 -1.97 14.28
CA LYS A 53 11.05 -1.72 14.82
C LYS A 53 10.88 -0.32 15.41
N GLU A 54 11.83 0.13 16.24
CA GLU A 54 11.73 1.43 16.94
C GLU A 54 11.66 2.63 15.99
N SER A 55 12.32 2.54 14.83
CA SER A 55 12.27 3.58 13.79
C SER A 55 11.09 3.44 12.82
N CYS A 56 10.35 2.33 12.86
CA CYS A 56 9.33 1.98 11.88
C CYS A 56 7.93 1.81 12.47
N ASP A 57 7.78 1.78 13.79
CA ASP A 57 6.48 1.76 14.45
C ASP A 57 5.70 3.05 14.13
N VAL A 58 4.44 2.89 13.72
CA VAL A 58 3.52 4.00 13.43
C VAL A 58 2.37 3.97 14.43
N VAL A 59 2.04 5.11 15.01
CA VAL A 59 0.87 5.30 15.88
C VAL A 59 -0.13 6.19 15.14
N ILE A 60 -1.34 5.68 14.91
CA ILE A 60 -2.43 6.44 14.28
C ILE A 60 -3.45 6.79 15.36
N GLY A 61 -3.71 8.08 15.53
CA GLY A 61 -4.69 8.62 16.46
C GLY A 61 -6.12 8.29 16.04
N GLY A 62 -7.04 8.16 17.02
CA GLY A 62 -8.42 7.73 16.74
C GLY A 62 -9.25 8.66 15.86
N SER A 63 -8.84 9.93 15.74
CA SER A 63 -9.46 10.93 14.85
C SER A 63 -8.60 11.27 13.63
N GLU A 64 -7.42 10.66 13.50
CA GLU A 64 -6.55 10.89 12.35
C GLU A 64 -7.08 10.17 11.11
N LEU A 65 -6.76 10.69 9.93
CA LEU A 65 -7.09 10.07 8.63
C LEU A 65 -8.60 9.80 8.41
N MET A 66 -9.50 10.50 9.11
CA MET A 66 -10.96 10.35 8.94
C MET A 66 -11.52 11.09 7.71
N SER A 67 -10.84 12.13 7.24
CA SER A 67 -11.24 12.89 6.05
C SER A 67 -11.00 12.08 4.79
N TYR A 68 -11.89 12.19 3.80
CA TYR A 68 -11.61 11.68 2.45
C TYR A 68 -10.45 12.42 1.79
N PHE A 69 -10.29 13.71 2.07
CA PHE A 69 -9.27 14.54 1.45
C PHE A 69 -7.99 14.57 2.28
N SER A 70 -6.86 14.29 1.63
CA SER A 70 -5.52 14.47 2.18
C SER A 70 -4.97 15.86 1.81
N ASN A 71 -5.09 16.24 0.55
CA ASN A 71 -4.72 17.56 0.06
C ASN A 71 -5.64 17.98 -1.10
N PRO A 72 -6.68 18.80 -0.85
CA PRO A 72 -7.65 19.17 -1.88
C PRO A 72 -7.09 20.09 -2.98
N HIS A 73 -5.83 20.54 -2.86
CA HIS A 73 -5.21 21.49 -3.79
C HIS A 73 -4.38 20.83 -4.89
N ILE A 74 -4.16 19.52 -4.83
CA ILE A 74 -3.37 18.77 -5.82
C ILE A 74 -4.26 17.78 -6.59
N MET A 75 -3.80 17.38 -7.78
CA MET A 75 -4.54 16.45 -8.64
C MET A 75 -4.84 15.11 -7.94
N CYS A 76 -3.84 14.55 -7.23
CA CYS A 76 -3.99 13.36 -6.41
C CYS A 76 -4.45 13.76 -5.00
N TRP A 77 -5.68 14.24 -4.86
CA TRP A 77 -6.16 14.84 -3.60
C TRP A 77 -6.21 13.89 -2.39
N TYR A 78 -6.10 12.59 -2.64
CA TYR A 78 -6.03 11.52 -1.66
C TYR A 78 -4.58 11.07 -1.35
N LEU A 79 -3.57 11.75 -1.91
CA LEU A 79 -2.16 11.56 -1.55
C LEU A 79 -1.84 12.35 -0.28
N LEU A 80 -1.32 11.63 0.73
CA LEU A 80 -0.77 12.26 1.93
C LEU A 80 0.52 13.04 1.57
N PRO A 81 0.63 14.33 1.95
CA PRO A 81 1.82 15.13 1.68
C PRO A 81 3.12 14.49 2.20
N GLU A 82 3.09 13.85 3.36
CA GLU A 82 4.25 13.19 3.96
C GLU A 82 4.74 12.00 3.13
N LEU A 83 3.83 11.33 2.43
CA LEU A 83 4.17 10.25 1.50
C LEU A 83 4.78 10.80 0.22
N GLU A 84 4.23 11.91 -0.32
CA GLU A 84 4.78 12.60 -1.49
C GLU A 84 6.24 13.03 -1.24
N ASP A 85 6.50 13.69 -0.11
CA ASP A 85 7.85 14.10 0.31
C ASP A 85 8.79 12.90 0.46
N SER A 86 8.30 11.81 1.06
CA SER A 86 9.08 10.59 1.25
C SER A 86 9.46 9.92 -0.07
N ILE A 87 8.55 9.91 -1.05
CA ILE A 87 8.80 9.38 -2.40
C ILE A 87 9.86 10.21 -3.11
N HIS A 88 9.73 11.55 -3.10
CA HIS A 88 10.72 12.45 -3.69
C HIS A 88 12.09 12.30 -3.06
N ARG A 89 12.15 12.25 -1.72
CA ARG A 89 13.39 12.06 -0.99
C ARG A 89 14.03 10.71 -1.32
N LEU A 90 13.25 9.63 -1.37
CA LEU A 90 13.76 8.30 -1.69
C LEU A 90 14.37 8.24 -3.09
N HIS A 91 13.65 8.73 -4.11
CA HIS A 91 14.15 8.74 -5.49
C HIS A 91 15.37 9.65 -5.68
N SER A 92 15.41 10.79 -4.96
CA SER A 92 16.56 11.69 -5.00
C SER A 92 17.81 11.06 -4.37
N LEU A 93 17.64 10.32 -3.26
CA LEU A 93 18.76 9.66 -2.57
C LEU A 93 19.28 8.43 -3.34
N VAL A 94 18.39 7.64 -3.94
CA VAL A 94 18.77 6.44 -4.70
C VAL A 94 19.23 6.80 -6.11
N GLY A 95 18.73 7.91 -6.67
CA GLY A 95 19.09 8.38 -8.02
C GLY A 95 18.52 7.51 -9.13
N ASN A 96 17.44 6.76 -8.88
CA ASN A 96 16.86 5.82 -9.84
C ASN A 96 15.78 6.45 -10.75
N VAL A 97 15.22 7.60 -10.39
CA VAL A 97 14.16 8.30 -11.16
C VAL A 97 14.33 9.81 -11.02
N SER A 98 14.19 10.55 -12.14
CA SER A 98 14.00 12.00 -12.10
C SER A 98 12.51 12.34 -11.95
N THR A 99 12.15 12.99 -10.85
CA THR A 99 10.77 13.39 -10.54
C THR A 99 10.40 14.79 -11.02
N GLU A 100 11.34 15.53 -11.63
CA GLU A 100 11.11 16.90 -12.09
C GLU A 100 10.03 16.94 -13.18
N GLY A 101 9.05 17.83 -13.01
CA GLY A 101 7.93 18.01 -13.95
C GLY A 101 6.95 16.82 -14.03
N ARG A 102 6.94 15.92 -13.03
CA ARG A 102 6.05 14.74 -12.99
C ARG A 102 5.04 14.85 -11.87
N HIS A 103 3.81 14.42 -12.13
CA HIS A 103 2.79 14.20 -11.09
C HIS A 103 2.98 12.83 -10.44
N ILE A 104 2.81 12.77 -9.12
CA ILE A 104 2.74 11.51 -8.38
C ILE A 104 1.27 11.10 -8.24
N ILE A 105 0.99 9.84 -8.60
CA ILE A 105 -0.31 9.20 -8.39
C ILE A 105 -0.09 7.94 -7.58
N VAL A 106 -0.82 7.80 -6.48
CA VAL A 106 -0.80 6.61 -5.64
C VAL A 106 -1.97 5.71 -5.95
N GLY A 107 -1.76 4.41 -5.78
CA GLY A 107 -2.79 3.38 -5.94
C GLY A 107 -2.51 2.19 -5.05
N SER A 108 -3.51 1.35 -4.87
CA SER A 108 -3.46 0.09 -4.11
C SER A 108 -2.65 -0.95 -4.88
N GLY A 109 -1.33 -0.76 -4.88
CA GLY A 109 -0.37 -1.54 -5.62
C GLY A 109 -0.24 -1.12 -7.09
N SER A 110 0.89 -1.50 -7.69
CA SER A 110 1.19 -1.23 -9.10
C SER A 110 0.19 -1.88 -10.06
N THR A 111 -0.48 -2.96 -9.64
CA THR A 111 -1.61 -3.59 -10.35
C THR A 111 -2.70 -2.58 -10.70
N GLN A 112 -3.16 -1.78 -9.72
CA GLN A 112 -4.19 -0.76 -9.96
C GLN A 112 -3.64 0.35 -10.87
N LEU A 113 -2.41 0.79 -10.64
CA LEU A 113 -1.79 1.85 -11.44
C LEU A 113 -1.60 1.44 -12.91
N LEU A 114 -1.26 0.18 -13.18
CA LEU A 114 -1.16 -0.35 -14.54
C LEU A 114 -2.51 -0.27 -15.25
N GLN A 115 -3.58 -0.73 -14.60
CA GLN A 115 -4.94 -0.66 -15.16
C GLN A 115 -5.40 0.79 -15.38
N ALA A 116 -5.17 1.66 -14.40
CA ALA A 116 -5.51 3.08 -14.51
C ALA A 116 -4.73 3.76 -15.64
N THR A 117 -3.46 3.43 -15.81
CA THR A 117 -2.61 3.96 -16.89
C THR A 117 -3.11 3.50 -18.26
N LEU A 118 -3.41 2.20 -18.42
CA LEU A 118 -3.96 1.67 -19.66
C LEU A 118 -5.29 2.33 -20.01
N TYR A 119 -6.19 2.47 -19.03
CA TYR A 119 -7.47 3.16 -19.21
C TYR A 119 -7.27 4.63 -19.61
N ALA A 120 -6.40 5.37 -18.90
CA ALA A 120 -6.14 6.77 -19.20
C ALA A 120 -5.56 6.98 -20.62
N LEU A 121 -4.69 6.07 -21.07
CA LEU A 121 -4.12 6.11 -22.41
C LEU A 121 -5.16 5.73 -23.50
N SER A 122 -6.13 4.89 -23.18
CA SER A 122 -7.16 4.47 -24.13
C SER A 122 -8.43 5.32 -24.10
N ALA A 123 -8.63 6.17 -23.08
CA ALA A 123 -9.90 6.83 -22.78
C ALA A 123 -10.49 7.64 -23.96
N ASN A 124 -9.64 8.20 -24.81
CA ASN A 124 -10.06 9.01 -25.96
C ASN A 124 -9.90 8.27 -27.30
N SER A 125 -9.60 6.97 -27.28
CA SER A 125 -9.49 6.19 -28.50
C SER A 125 -10.87 5.71 -28.96
N PRO A 126 -11.28 6.01 -30.20
CA PRO A 126 -12.57 5.54 -30.74
C PRO A 126 -12.57 4.03 -31.03
N GLN A 127 -11.41 3.37 -30.94
CA GLN A 127 -11.22 1.94 -31.19
C GLN A 127 -10.42 1.31 -30.06
N PRO A 128 -10.55 -0.02 -29.81
CA PRO A 128 -9.73 -0.72 -28.84
C PRO A 128 -8.23 -0.52 -29.08
N VAL A 129 -7.48 -0.19 -28.02
CA VAL A 129 -6.03 -0.01 -28.10
C VAL A 129 -5.34 -1.36 -27.88
N SER A 130 -4.44 -1.71 -28.79
CA SER A 130 -3.62 -2.91 -28.63
C SER A 130 -2.58 -2.70 -27.53
N VAL A 131 -2.60 -3.56 -26.52
CA VAL A 131 -1.65 -3.55 -25.39
C VAL A 131 -0.71 -4.74 -25.55
N VAL A 132 0.58 -4.48 -25.74
CA VAL A 132 1.60 -5.50 -25.99
C VAL A 132 2.81 -5.33 -25.06
N CYS A 133 3.53 -6.41 -24.79
CA CYS A 133 4.77 -6.41 -24.02
C CYS A 133 5.78 -7.38 -24.67
N ALA A 134 7.07 -7.02 -24.65
CA ALA A 134 8.12 -7.88 -25.19
C ALA A 134 8.27 -9.15 -24.35
N ALA A 135 8.39 -10.30 -25.00
CA ALA A 135 8.59 -11.58 -24.32
C ALA A 135 10.06 -11.77 -23.87
N PRO A 136 10.32 -12.42 -22.73
CA PRO A 136 9.35 -12.87 -21.72
C PRO A 136 8.79 -11.69 -20.91
N TYR A 137 7.48 -11.71 -20.64
CA TYR A 137 6.77 -10.64 -19.92
C TYR A 137 6.24 -11.11 -18.56
N TYR A 138 5.95 -10.16 -17.69
CA TYR A 138 5.36 -10.45 -16.38
C TYR A 138 3.97 -11.08 -16.55
N SER A 139 3.84 -12.33 -16.10
CA SER A 139 2.57 -13.06 -16.13
C SER A 139 1.65 -12.54 -15.03
N VAL A 140 0.97 -11.43 -15.29
CA VAL A 140 -0.11 -10.94 -14.44
C VAL A 140 -1.28 -11.89 -14.53
N SER A 141 -1.29 -12.91 -13.67
CA SER A 141 -2.20 -14.06 -13.70
C SER A 141 -3.70 -13.71 -13.62
N HIS A 142 -4.08 -12.45 -13.41
CA HIS A 142 -5.48 -12.00 -13.47
C HIS A 142 -5.73 -10.66 -14.17
N ILE A 143 -4.71 -9.86 -14.54
CA ILE A 143 -4.92 -8.49 -15.04
C ILE A 143 -5.24 -8.45 -16.54
N LEU A 144 -4.60 -9.32 -17.33
CA LEU A 144 -4.78 -9.32 -18.79
C LEU A 144 -5.98 -10.14 -19.28
N ARG A 145 -6.56 -11.01 -18.43
CA ARG A 145 -7.70 -11.85 -18.84
C ARG A 145 -9.06 -11.15 -18.76
N THR A 146 -9.20 -10.16 -17.89
CA THR A 146 -10.52 -9.52 -17.63
C THR A 146 -10.76 -8.28 -18.49
N LEU A 147 -9.73 -7.71 -19.13
CA LEU A 147 -9.87 -6.47 -19.91
C LEU A 147 -10.21 -6.68 -21.41
N PHE A 148 -10.30 -7.91 -21.90
CA PHE A 148 -10.54 -8.23 -23.31
C PHE A 148 -11.81 -9.07 -23.57
N ILE A 149 -12.74 -9.13 -22.61
CA ILE A 149 -14.09 -9.65 -22.84
C ILE A 149 -15.10 -8.55 -22.48
N ILE A 150 -15.23 -7.58 -23.37
CA ILE A 150 -16.51 -6.90 -23.69
C ILE A 150 -16.53 -6.72 -25.20
#